data_AF-A0A850FVW0-F1
#
_entry.id   AF-A0A850FVW0-F1
#
_cell.length_a   1.000
_cell.length_b   1.000
_cell.length_c   1.000
_cell.angle_alpha   90.00
_cell.angle_beta   90.00
_cell.angle_gamma   90.00
#
_symmetry.space_group_name_H-M   'P 1'
#
loop_
_entity.id
_entity.type
_entity.pdbx_description
1 polymer ?
#
loop_
_entity_poly.entity_id
_entity_poly.type
_entity_poly.pdbx_seq_one_letter_code
_entity_poly.pdbx_strand_id
1 'polypeptide(L)'
;MILKAFESYNISIKFFNNNCATKTQNFHHQHPNYQHRNITKCYNKSITQRDKLLMQRRRNHMSITEKQRQQQAELHKKLWSIANDLRGNMDASEFRNYILGLIFYRFLSEKAEQEYADALSGEDITYQEAWADEEYREDLKAELIDQVGYFIEPQDLFSAMIREIETQDFDIEHLATAIRKVETSTLGEESENDFIGLFSDMDLSSTRLGNNVKERTALISKVMVNLDDLPFVHSDMEIDMLGDAYEFLIGRFAATAGKKAGEFYTPQQVSKILAKIVTDGKDKLRHVYDPT
;
A
#
# COMPACT_ATOMS: atom_id res chain seq x y z
N MET A 1 -10.62 -9.89 -5.53
CA MET A 1 -10.63 -9.08 -6.77
C MET A 1 -9.72 -7.86 -6.63
N ILE A 2 -9.82 -7.08 -5.55
CA ILE A 2 -8.88 -5.97 -5.22
C ILE A 2 -7.40 -6.41 -5.07
N LEU A 3 -7.15 -7.66 -4.66
CA LEU A 3 -5.78 -8.22 -4.57
C LEU A 3 -5.08 -8.42 -5.93
N LYS A 4 -5.81 -8.45 -7.06
CA LYS A 4 -5.22 -8.61 -8.40
C LYS A 4 -4.74 -7.29 -9.01
N ALA A 5 -5.34 -6.16 -8.62
CA ALA A 5 -4.97 -4.84 -9.15
C ALA A 5 -3.59 -4.32 -8.66
N PHE A 6 -2.98 -4.97 -7.66
CA PHE A 6 -1.66 -4.58 -7.15
C PHE A 6 -0.47 -5.19 -7.89
N GLU A 7 -0.70 -6.17 -8.77
CA GLU A 7 0.39 -6.81 -9.54
C GLU A 7 0.89 -5.94 -10.71
N SER A 8 0.15 -4.90 -11.09
CA SER A 8 0.45 -4.04 -12.26
C SER A 8 1.27 -2.79 -11.95
N TYR A 9 1.50 -2.44 -10.67
CA TYR A 9 2.28 -1.25 -10.29
C TYR A 9 3.71 -1.58 -9.86
N ASN A 10 4.66 -1.21 -10.71
CA ASN A 10 6.09 -1.48 -10.68
C ASN A 10 6.82 -0.95 -9.41
N ILE A 11 6.71 -1.64 -8.28
CA ILE A 11 7.55 -1.37 -7.10
C ILE A 11 8.96 -1.90 -7.35
N SER A 12 9.86 -0.98 -7.72
CA SER A 12 11.28 -1.26 -7.95
C SER A 12 11.99 -1.73 -6.67
N ILE A 13 12.15 -3.04 -6.50
CA ILE A 13 13.02 -3.63 -5.47
C ILE A 13 14.48 -3.44 -5.91
N LYS A 14 15.15 -2.41 -5.40
CA LYS A 14 16.61 -2.28 -5.53
C LYS A 14 17.32 -3.40 -4.76
N PHE A 15 17.84 -4.38 -5.51
CA PHE A 15 18.71 -5.43 -4.99
C PHE A 15 20.06 -4.84 -4.55
N PHE A 16 20.37 -4.94 -3.25
CA PHE A 16 21.73 -4.73 -2.75
C PHE A 16 22.52 -6.04 -2.88
N ASN A 17 23.34 -6.11 -3.92
CA ASN A 17 24.29 -7.18 -4.18
C ASN A 17 25.42 -7.15 -3.13
N ASN A 18 25.71 -8.26 -2.44
CA ASN A 18 26.93 -8.39 -1.65
C ASN A 18 27.54 -9.79 -1.80
N ASN A 19 28.74 -9.78 -2.39
CA ASN A 19 29.56 -10.90 -2.79
C ASN A 19 29.85 -11.95 -1.71
N CYS A 20 29.91 -13.20 -2.19
CA CYS A 20 30.38 -14.42 -1.55
C CYS A 20 31.80 -14.32 -0.98
N ALA A 21 32.07 -15.13 0.06
CA ALA A 21 33.39 -15.72 0.29
C ALA A 21 33.24 -17.08 1.01
N THR A 22 33.45 -18.16 0.25
CA THR A 22 33.63 -19.54 0.71
C THR A 22 34.97 -19.71 1.42
N LYS A 23 35.00 -20.46 2.54
CA LYS A 23 36.24 -21.08 3.03
C LYS A 23 36.00 -22.51 3.49
N THR A 24 36.60 -23.43 2.74
CA THR A 24 36.84 -24.84 3.03
C THR A 24 37.86 -24.98 4.18
N GLN A 25 37.63 -25.91 5.11
CA GLN A 25 38.64 -26.37 6.07
C GLN A 25 38.86 -27.87 5.91
N ASN A 26 40.09 -28.24 5.54
CA ASN A 26 40.59 -29.61 5.54
C ASN A 26 41.01 -30.03 6.95
N PHE A 27 40.51 -31.18 7.41
CA PHE A 27 40.99 -31.87 8.60
C PHE A 27 42.07 -32.89 8.22
N HIS A 28 43.22 -32.86 8.91
CA HIS A 28 44.14 -34.00 8.99
C HIS A 28 44.68 -34.17 10.41
N HIS A 29 44.67 -35.43 10.85
CA HIS A 29 44.98 -35.97 12.18
C HIS A 29 46.45 -35.83 12.61
N GLN A 30 46.72 -35.78 13.93
CA GLN A 30 47.33 -36.88 14.73
C GLN A 30 47.57 -36.48 16.21
N HIS A 31 47.43 -37.48 17.10
CA HIS A 31 47.42 -37.51 18.59
C HIS A 31 48.80 -37.21 19.26
N PRO A 32 49.04 -37.43 20.59
CA PRO A 32 48.25 -37.29 21.83
C PRO A 32 48.98 -36.48 22.93
N ASN A 33 48.26 -35.77 23.80
CA ASN A 33 48.55 -35.62 25.25
C ASN A 33 47.71 -34.47 25.83
N TYR A 34 46.73 -34.84 26.64
CA TYR A 34 45.93 -33.92 27.44
C TYR A 34 46.74 -33.44 28.65
N GLN A 35 47.08 -32.16 28.68
CA GLN A 35 47.22 -31.41 29.93
C GLN A 35 46.17 -30.29 29.90
N HIS A 36 45.22 -30.35 30.83
CA HIS A 36 44.28 -29.27 31.08
C HIS A 36 45.05 -28.02 31.52
N ARG A 37 45.35 -27.13 30.57
CA ARG A 37 45.65 -25.73 30.89
C ARG A 37 44.35 -24.96 30.75
N ASN A 38 43.84 -24.46 31.88
CA ASN A 38 42.85 -23.39 31.90
C ASN A 38 43.49 -22.14 31.28
N ILE A 39 43.34 -22.01 29.96
CA ILE A 39 43.62 -20.76 29.26
C ILE A 39 42.28 -20.06 29.15
N THR A 40 41.97 -19.23 30.14
CA THR A 40 41.04 -18.12 29.95
C THR A 40 41.73 -17.16 28.97
N LYS A 41 41.65 -17.46 27.67
CA LYS A 41 42.03 -16.53 26.62
C LYS A 41 40.91 -15.51 26.55
N CYS A 42 41.04 -14.45 27.34
CA CYS A 42 40.33 -13.20 27.08
C CYS A 42 40.76 -12.71 25.71
N TYR A 43 40.03 -13.11 24.67
CA TYR A 43 40.16 -12.50 23.35
C TYR A 43 39.61 -11.08 23.45
N ASN A 44 40.47 -10.12 23.82
CA ASN A 44 40.27 -8.74 23.43
C ASN A 44 40.50 -8.65 21.92
N LYS A 45 39.50 -9.12 21.15
CA LYS A 45 39.48 -8.93 19.70
C LYS A 45 39.25 -7.44 19.50
N SER A 46 40.29 -6.72 19.07
CA SER A 46 40.14 -5.33 18.64
C SER A 46 39.04 -5.26 17.60
N ILE A 47 37.93 -4.56 17.90
CA ILE A 47 36.79 -4.43 17.00
C ILE A 47 37.31 -3.85 15.68
N THR A 48 37.25 -4.67 14.62
CA THR A 48 37.75 -4.27 13.32
C THR A 48 36.84 -3.19 12.73
N GLN A 49 37.33 -2.41 11.76
CA GLN A 49 36.49 -1.41 11.07
C GLN A 49 35.24 -2.05 10.44
N ARG A 50 35.35 -3.31 9.99
CA ARG A 50 34.24 -4.12 9.48
C ARG A 50 33.22 -4.46 10.57
N ASP A 51 33.67 -4.81 11.78
CA ASP A 51 32.79 -5.07 12.92
C ASP A 51 32.06 -3.80 13.36
N LYS A 52 32.74 -2.65 13.38
CA LYS A 52 32.10 -1.34 13.64
C LYS A 52 31.02 -1.03 12.60
N LEU A 53 31.32 -1.26 11.31
CA LEU A 53 30.36 -1.07 10.22
C LEU A 53 29.15 -2.02 10.33
N LEU A 54 29.36 -3.28 10.70
CA LEU A 54 28.29 -4.26 10.91
C LEU A 54 27.43 -3.88 12.13
N MET A 55 28.03 -3.43 13.22
CA MET A 55 27.30 -2.93 14.39
C MET A 55 26.50 -1.66 14.07
N GLN A 56 27.02 -0.78 13.22
CA GLN A 56 26.32 0.43 12.80
C GLN A 56 25.19 0.11 11.81
N ARG A 57 25.41 -0.78 10.84
CA ARG A 57 24.34 -1.32 9.98
C ARG A 57 23.25 -2.00 10.80
N ARG A 58 23.61 -2.79 11.81
CA ARG A 58 22.65 -3.46 12.71
C ARG A 58 21.87 -2.46 13.56
N ARG A 59 22.51 -1.40 14.05
CA ARG A 59 21.84 -0.28 14.76
C ARG A 59 20.87 0.47 13.86
N ASN A 60 21.28 0.82 12.65
CA ASN A 60 20.42 1.51 11.69
C ASN A 60 19.23 0.62 11.28
N HIS A 61 19.46 -0.67 11.02
CA HIS A 61 18.38 -1.62 10.71
C HIS A 61 17.37 -1.75 11.86
N MET A 62 17.85 -1.87 13.11
CA MET A 62 17.00 -1.94 14.29
C MET A 62 16.18 -0.65 14.48
N SER A 63 16.77 0.51 14.17
CA SER A 63 16.09 1.81 14.20
C SER A 63 14.99 1.93 13.14
N ILE A 64 15.24 1.44 11.92
CA ILE A 64 14.25 1.44 10.83
C ILE A 64 13.07 0.52 11.20
N THR A 65 13.34 -0.68 11.70
CA THR A 65 12.28 -1.64 12.11
C THR A 65 11.44 -1.14 13.29
N GLU A 66 11.98 -0.30 14.16
CA GLU A 66 11.21 0.36 15.23
C GLU A 66 10.30 1.46 14.67
N LYS A 67 10.86 2.33 13.81
CA LYS A 67 10.09 3.39 13.12
C LYS A 67 8.93 2.81 12.30
N GLN A 68 9.19 1.74 11.54
CA GLN A 68 8.17 1.01 10.78
C GLN A 68 7.04 0.50 11.68
N ARG A 69 7.38 -0.18 12.79
CA ARG A 69 6.37 -0.70 13.73
C ARG A 69 5.54 0.40 14.37
N GLN A 70 6.15 1.54 14.68
CA GLN A 70 5.43 2.69 15.24
C GLN A 70 4.47 3.29 14.20
N GLN A 71 4.92 3.47 12.96
CA GLN A 71 4.07 3.96 11.86
C GLN A 71 2.89 3.02 11.59
N GLN A 72 3.13 1.71 11.53
CA GLN A 72 2.07 0.69 11.41
C GLN A 72 1.08 0.76 12.57
N ALA A 73 1.56 0.84 13.80
CA ALA A 73 0.70 0.88 14.98
C ALA A 73 -0.23 2.11 14.99
N GLU A 74 0.30 3.29 14.63
CA GLU A 74 -0.51 4.50 14.56
C GLU A 74 -1.51 4.46 13.39
N LEU A 75 -1.11 3.97 12.22
CA LEU A 75 -2.01 3.74 11.08
C LEU A 75 -3.17 2.81 11.48
N HIS A 76 -2.85 1.63 12.02
CA HIS A 76 -3.83 0.63 12.43
C HIS A 76 -4.78 1.19 13.48
N LYS A 77 -4.26 1.93 14.46
CA LYS A 77 -5.05 2.57 15.51
C LYS A 77 -6.03 3.58 14.93
N LYS A 78 -5.58 4.43 14.00
CA LYS A 78 -6.42 5.45 13.37
C LYS A 78 -7.51 4.82 12.50
N LEU A 79 -7.16 3.88 11.63
CA LEU A 79 -8.12 3.12 10.82
C LEU A 79 -9.16 2.40 11.68
N TRP A 80 -8.73 1.80 12.78
CA TRP A 80 -9.65 1.13 13.71
C TRP A 80 -10.56 2.12 14.44
N SER A 81 -10.07 3.31 14.80
CA SER A 81 -10.92 4.37 15.38
C SER A 81 -12.00 4.78 14.40
N ILE A 82 -11.62 5.12 13.17
CA ILE A 82 -12.54 5.49 12.08
C ILE A 82 -13.63 4.41 11.92
N ALA A 83 -13.22 3.14 11.88
CA ALA A 83 -14.14 2.02 11.78
C ALA A 83 -15.12 1.94 12.97
N ASN A 84 -14.66 2.07 14.20
CA ASN A 84 -15.55 1.98 15.37
C ASN A 84 -16.48 3.19 15.49
N ASP A 85 -15.96 4.36 15.20
CA ASP A 85 -16.67 5.63 15.42
C ASP A 85 -17.74 5.87 14.36
N LEU A 86 -17.51 5.40 13.13
CA LEU A 86 -18.35 5.71 11.98
C LEU A 86 -19.22 4.55 11.48
N ARG A 87 -18.91 3.29 11.80
CA ARG A 87 -19.74 2.15 11.32
C ARG A 87 -21.20 2.18 11.79
N GLY A 88 -21.50 2.92 12.86
CA GLY A 88 -22.84 2.97 13.44
C GLY A 88 -23.38 1.58 13.77
N ASN A 89 -24.53 1.22 13.19
CA ASN A 89 -25.19 -0.07 13.38
C ASN A 89 -24.72 -1.16 12.41
N MET A 90 -23.75 -0.87 11.53
CA MET A 90 -23.22 -1.82 10.56
C MET A 90 -22.28 -2.82 11.23
N ASP A 91 -22.26 -4.04 10.69
CA ASP A 91 -21.22 -4.99 11.07
C ASP A 91 -19.85 -4.50 10.59
N ALA A 92 -18.83 -4.87 11.36
CA ALA A 92 -17.44 -4.52 11.10
C ALA A 92 -16.99 -4.98 9.69
N SER A 93 -17.43 -6.16 9.26
CA SER A 93 -17.09 -6.72 7.95
C SER A 93 -17.76 -6.02 6.78
N GLU A 94 -18.97 -5.47 6.97
CA GLU A 94 -19.66 -4.67 5.95
C GLU A 94 -18.99 -3.30 5.81
N PHE A 95 -18.70 -2.63 6.93
CA PHE A 95 -18.09 -1.30 6.91
C PHE A 95 -16.68 -1.30 6.30
N ARG A 96 -15.95 -2.41 6.45
CA ARG A 96 -14.64 -2.63 5.83
C ARG A 96 -14.63 -2.30 4.33
N ASN A 97 -15.62 -2.77 3.58
CA ASN A 97 -15.60 -2.65 2.13
C ASN A 97 -15.63 -1.17 1.69
N TYR A 98 -16.32 -0.30 2.43
CA TYR A 98 -16.33 1.14 2.20
C TYR A 98 -14.99 1.79 2.53
N ILE A 99 -14.39 1.46 3.68
CA ILE A 99 -13.07 2.00 4.05
C ILE A 99 -12.03 1.59 3.01
N LEU A 100 -12.00 0.32 2.61
CA LEU A 100 -11.05 -0.19 1.62
C LEU A 100 -11.24 0.47 0.26
N GLY A 101 -12.49 0.57 -0.22
CA GLY A 101 -12.81 1.24 -1.48
C GLY A 101 -12.38 2.70 -1.48
N LEU A 102 -12.66 3.44 -0.40
CA LEU A 102 -12.27 4.85 -0.29
C LEU A 102 -10.75 5.06 -0.19
N ILE A 103 -10.05 4.22 0.58
CA ILE A 103 -8.58 4.25 0.64
C ILE A 103 -7.99 3.98 -0.74
N PHE A 104 -8.53 2.99 -1.45
CA PHE A 104 -8.05 2.64 -2.77
C PHE A 104 -8.34 3.75 -3.79
N TYR A 105 -9.54 4.34 -3.77
CA TYR A 105 -9.87 5.48 -4.60
C TYR A 105 -8.96 6.68 -4.33
N ARG A 106 -8.70 6.99 -3.05
CA ARG A 106 -7.74 8.03 -2.67
C ARG A 106 -6.36 7.76 -3.27
N PHE A 107 -5.86 6.52 -3.15
CA PHE A 107 -4.57 6.16 -3.72
C PHE A 107 -4.54 6.37 -5.24
N LEU A 108 -5.57 5.91 -5.96
CA LEU A 108 -5.65 6.12 -7.39
C LEU A 108 -5.64 7.61 -7.74
N SER A 109 -6.40 8.41 -6.99
CA SER A 109 -6.44 9.86 -7.14
C SER A 109 -5.08 10.50 -6.93
N GLU A 110 -4.42 10.24 -5.80
CA GLU A 110 -3.10 10.83 -5.50
C GLU A 110 -2.04 10.41 -6.53
N LYS A 111 -2.13 9.18 -7.04
CA LYS A 111 -1.21 8.69 -8.07
C LYS A 111 -1.46 9.38 -9.41
N ALA A 112 -2.71 9.52 -9.83
CA ALA A 112 -3.04 10.31 -11.02
C ALA A 112 -2.65 11.80 -10.85
N GLU A 113 -2.79 12.34 -9.63
CA GLU A 113 -2.36 13.70 -9.29
C GLU A 113 -0.86 13.89 -9.47
N GLN A 114 -0.08 12.92 -9.02
CA GLN A 114 1.36 12.93 -9.20
C GLN A 114 1.73 12.88 -10.69
N GLU A 115 1.12 11.99 -11.47
CA GLU A 115 1.46 11.83 -12.89
C GLU A 115 1.11 13.07 -13.72
N TYR A 116 -0.07 13.68 -13.54
CA TYR A 116 -0.35 14.92 -14.29
C TYR A 116 0.56 16.06 -13.84
N ALA A 117 0.93 16.12 -12.56
CA ALA A 117 1.81 17.18 -12.06
C ALA A 117 3.22 17.05 -12.65
N ASP A 118 3.68 15.82 -12.85
CA ASP A 118 4.92 15.51 -13.55
C ASP A 118 4.79 15.80 -15.06
N ALA A 119 3.65 15.48 -15.69
CA ALA A 119 3.40 15.77 -17.11
C ALA A 119 3.34 17.27 -17.43
N LEU A 120 2.73 18.07 -16.54
CA LEU A 120 2.65 19.53 -16.64
C LEU A 120 3.87 20.24 -16.04
N SER A 121 4.93 19.50 -15.71
CA SER A 121 6.12 20.06 -15.07
C SER A 121 6.81 21.08 -15.97
N GLY A 122 6.78 22.35 -15.57
CA GLY A 122 7.35 23.46 -16.31
C GLY A 122 6.33 24.29 -17.10
N GLU A 123 5.06 23.92 -17.05
CA GLU A 123 3.94 24.71 -17.55
C GLU A 123 3.29 25.52 -16.43
N ASP A 124 2.82 26.74 -16.74
CA ASP A 124 2.10 27.60 -15.79
C ASP A 124 0.58 27.44 -16.00
N ILE A 125 0.12 26.18 -15.94
CA ILE A 125 -1.28 25.80 -16.14
C ILE A 125 -1.70 24.81 -15.06
N THR A 126 -2.91 24.98 -14.54
CA THR A 126 -3.50 24.04 -13.59
C THR A 126 -4.08 22.83 -14.30
N TYR A 127 -4.25 21.73 -13.58
CA TYR A 127 -4.91 20.55 -14.15
C TYR A 127 -6.34 20.85 -14.63
N GLN A 128 -7.08 21.72 -13.92
CA GLN A 128 -8.41 22.15 -14.38
C GLN A 128 -8.36 22.90 -15.72
N GLU A 129 -7.39 23.79 -15.90
CA GLU A 129 -7.23 24.57 -17.13
C GLU A 129 -6.77 23.69 -18.29
N ALA A 130 -5.80 22.80 -18.05
CA ALA A 130 -5.33 21.84 -19.05
C ALA A 130 -6.45 20.86 -19.47
N TRP A 131 -7.27 20.41 -18.53
CA TRP A 131 -8.41 19.54 -18.83
C TRP A 131 -9.56 20.25 -19.57
N ALA A 132 -9.66 21.57 -19.46
CA ALA A 132 -10.66 22.36 -20.15
C ALA A 132 -10.32 22.60 -21.63
N ASP A 133 -9.03 22.52 -21.99
CA ASP A 133 -8.56 22.57 -23.36
C ASP A 133 -8.58 21.16 -23.99
N GLU A 134 -9.15 21.03 -25.18
CA GLU A 134 -9.34 19.73 -25.83
C GLU A 134 -8.01 19.06 -26.19
N GLU A 135 -7.01 19.82 -26.63
CA GLU A 135 -5.72 19.28 -27.06
C GLU A 135 -4.94 18.76 -25.85
N TYR A 136 -4.79 19.60 -24.81
CA TYR A 136 -4.17 19.21 -23.56
C TYR A 136 -4.88 18.03 -22.89
N ARG A 137 -6.22 18.02 -22.91
CA ARG A 137 -6.98 16.94 -22.28
C ARG A 137 -6.71 15.58 -22.91
N GLU A 138 -6.68 15.49 -24.24
CA GLU A 138 -6.46 14.20 -24.91
C GLU A 138 -5.00 13.72 -24.74
N ASP A 139 -4.02 14.64 -24.75
CA ASP A 139 -2.62 14.30 -24.47
C ASP A 139 -2.43 13.83 -23.02
N LEU A 140 -3.06 14.52 -22.05
CA LEU A 140 -3.03 14.12 -20.64
C LEU A 140 -3.67 12.77 -20.40
N LYS A 141 -4.80 12.47 -21.06
CA LYS A 141 -5.42 11.13 -20.97
C LYS A 141 -4.45 10.07 -21.47
N ALA A 142 -3.83 10.27 -22.63
CA ALA A 142 -2.90 9.30 -23.19
C ALA A 142 -1.70 9.06 -22.26
N GLU A 143 -1.13 10.11 -21.68
CA GLU A 143 -0.02 10.00 -20.72
C GLU A 143 -0.46 9.26 -19.45
N LEU A 144 -1.62 9.60 -18.88
CA LEU A 144 -2.13 8.94 -17.68
C LEU A 144 -2.42 7.45 -17.92
N ILE A 145 -3.01 7.11 -19.07
CA ILE A 145 -3.22 5.70 -19.45
C ILE A 145 -1.88 4.97 -19.61
N ASP A 146 -0.86 5.58 -20.23
CA ASP A 146 0.46 4.94 -20.38
C ASP A 146 1.17 4.72 -19.04
N GLN A 147 1.17 5.73 -18.15
CA GLN A 147 1.90 5.65 -16.88
C GLN A 147 1.17 4.85 -15.80
N VAL A 148 -0.15 4.97 -15.70
CA VAL A 148 -0.93 4.39 -14.59
C VAL A 148 -2.14 3.56 -15.04
N GLY A 149 -2.50 3.56 -16.31
CA GLY A 149 -3.56 2.70 -16.86
C GLY A 149 -4.99 3.20 -16.65
N TYR A 150 -5.18 4.40 -16.10
CA TYR A 150 -6.49 5.03 -15.90
C TYR A 150 -6.32 6.55 -15.85
N PHE A 151 -7.41 7.30 -15.93
CA PHE A 151 -7.39 8.73 -15.63
C PHE A 151 -8.53 9.12 -14.68
N ILE A 152 -8.32 10.19 -13.92
CA ILE A 152 -9.32 10.80 -13.04
C ILE A 152 -9.44 12.28 -13.41
N GLU A 153 -10.66 12.75 -13.69
CA GLU A 153 -10.89 14.15 -14.04
C GLU A 153 -10.60 15.08 -12.83
N PRO A 154 -10.23 16.35 -13.07
CA PRO A 154 -9.83 17.27 -11.99
C PRO A 154 -10.86 17.45 -10.87
N GLN A 155 -12.16 17.38 -11.18
CA GLN A 155 -13.25 17.49 -10.20
C GLN A 155 -13.52 16.17 -9.46
N ASP A 156 -13.17 15.04 -10.08
CA ASP A 156 -13.35 13.71 -9.53
C ASP A 156 -12.17 13.30 -8.61
N LEU A 157 -11.12 14.13 -8.53
CA LEU A 157 -10.00 13.92 -7.61
C LEU A 157 -10.48 13.86 -6.15
N PHE A 158 -9.86 13.00 -5.35
CA PHE A 158 -10.10 12.91 -3.91
C PHE A 158 -9.87 14.28 -3.24
N SER A 159 -8.80 14.98 -3.58
CA SER A 159 -8.51 16.33 -3.08
C SER A 159 -9.58 17.37 -3.50
N ALA A 160 -10.21 17.20 -4.66
CA ALA A 160 -11.34 18.05 -5.08
C ALA A 160 -12.60 17.73 -4.27
N MET A 161 -12.92 16.45 -4.08
CA MET A 161 -14.07 16.05 -3.26
C MET A 161 -13.91 16.43 -1.78
N ILE A 162 -12.69 16.41 -1.21
CA ILE A 162 -12.45 16.94 0.14
C ILE A 162 -12.80 18.43 0.21
N ARG A 163 -12.39 19.23 -0.78
CA ARG A 163 -12.78 20.66 -0.86
C ARG A 163 -14.30 20.84 -0.97
N GLU A 164 -14.99 20.01 -1.75
CA GLU A 164 -16.46 20.03 -1.82
C GLU A 164 -17.12 19.68 -0.47
N ILE A 165 -16.53 18.77 0.31
CA ILE A 165 -17.01 18.45 1.65
C ILE A 165 -16.88 19.67 2.57
N GLU A 166 -15.76 20.39 2.49
CA GLU A 166 -15.52 21.61 3.26
C GLU A 166 -16.49 22.74 2.89
N THR A 167 -16.84 22.88 1.61
CA THR A 167 -17.82 23.87 1.14
C THR A 167 -19.28 23.42 1.27
N GLN A 168 -19.52 22.19 1.75
CA GLN A 168 -20.85 21.57 1.89
C GLN A 168 -21.57 21.32 0.55
N ASP A 169 -20.82 21.22 -0.54
CA ASP A 169 -21.34 20.96 -1.89
C ASP A 169 -21.20 19.49 -2.32
N PHE A 170 -20.47 18.67 -1.54
CA PHE A 170 -20.26 17.26 -1.84
C PHE A 170 -21.55 16.43 -1.76
N ASP A 171 -21.71 15.52 -2.74
CA ASP A 171 -22.76 14.49 -2.76
C ASP A 171 -22.16 13.09 -2.98
N ILE A 172 -22.71 12.08 -2.32
CA ILE A 172 -22.28 10.68 -2.47
C ILE A 172 -22.45 10.17 -3.91
N GLU A 173 -23.40 10.72 -4.66
CA GLU A 173 -23.59 10.41 -6.08
C GLU A 173 -22.45 10.95 -6.96
N HIS A 174 -21.76 12.02 -6.53
CA HIS A 174 -20.53 12.48 -7.18
C HIS A 174 -19.45 11.40 -7.06
N LEU A 175 -19.16 10.93 -5.85
CA LEU A 175 -18.22 9.83 -5.61
C LEU A 175 -18.59 8.56 -6.41
N ALA A 176 -19.86 8.18 -6.42
CA ALA A 176 -20.33 7.01 -7.18
C ALA A 176 -20.09 7.17 -8.69
N THR A 177 -20.22 8.40 -9.21
CA THR A 177 -19.94 8.73 -10.61
C THR A 177 -18.45 8.71 -10.89
N ALA A 178 -17.65 9.30 -10.02
CA ALA A 178 -16.19 9.35 -10.11
C ALA A 178 -15.59 7.93 -10.17
N ILE A 179 -16.05 7.01 -9.32
CA ILE A 179 -15.66 5.59 -9.34
C ILE A 179 -15.98 4.94 -10.68
N ARG A 180 -17.21 5.11 -11.18
CA ARG A 180 -17.59 4.56 -12.49
C ARG A 180 -16.74 5.13 -13.62
N LYS A 181 -16.41 6.42 -13.57
CA LYS A 181 -15.55 7.07 -14.57
C LYS A 181 -14.16 6.44 -14.58
N VAL A 182 -13.58 6.17 -13.42
CA VAL A 182 -12.30 5.45 -13.31
C VAL A 182 -12.38 4.08 -13.97
N GLU A 183 -13.38 3.27 -13.64
CA GLU A 183 -13.57 1.96 -14.27
C GLU A 183 -13.72 2.09 -15.79
N THR A 184 -14.52 3.07 -16.27
CA THR A 184 -14.71 3.29 -17.71
C THR A 184 -13.50 3.87 -18.43
N SER A 185 -12.61 4.57 -17.71
CA SER A 185 -11.38 5.16 -18.29
C SER A 185 -10.41 4.08 -18.79
N THR A 186 -10.55 2.86 -18.27
CA THR A 186 -9.69 1.71 -18.61
C THR A 186 -10.24 0.87 -19.76
N LEU A 187 -11.43 1.18 -20.30
CA LEU A 187 -12.08 0.38 -21.33
C LEU A 187 -11.28 0.37 -22.63
N GLY A 188 -10.89 -0.82 -23.09
CA GLY A 188 -10.06 -1.01 -24.27
C GLY A 188 -8.55 -0.94 -24.00
N GLU A 189 -8.14 -0.64 -22.77
CA GLU A 189 -6.74 -0.54 -22.37
C GLU A 189 -6.22 -1.84 -21.73
N GLU A 190 -4.90 -1.99 -21.60
CA GLU A 190 -4.30 -3.19 -20.97
C GLU A 190 -4.75 -3.39 -19.51
N SER A 191 -5.06 -2.29 -18.83
CA SER A 191 -5.52 -2.23 -17.44
C SER A 191 -6.98 -2.65 -17.23
N GLU A 192 -7.80 -2.78 -18.28
CA GLU A 192 -9.27 -2.98 -18.18
C GLU A 192 -9.64 -4.08 -17.18
N ASN A 193 -8.97 -5.24 -17.29
CA ASN A 193 -9.26 -6.42 -16.46
C ASN A 193 -8.92 -6.23 -14.98
N ASP A 194 -8.00 -5.31 -14.65
CA ASP A 194 -7.61 -5.01 -13.28
C ASP A 194 -8.63 -4.12 -12.58
N PHE A 195 -9.39 -3.32 -13.36
CA PHE A 195 -10.37 -2.36 -12.86
C PHE A 195 -11.82 -2.87 -12.89
N ILE A 196 -12.14 -3.86 -13.71
CA ILE A 196 -13.50 -4.44 -13.75
C ILE A 196 -13.88 -4.98 -12.36
N GLY A 197 -14.96 -4.43 -11.79
CA GLY A 197 -15.53 -4.88 -10.52
C GLY A 197 -14.65 -4.54 -9.31
N LEU A 198 -13.68 -3.64 -9.46
CA LEU A 198 -12.76 -3.27 -8.39
C LEU A 198 -13.48 -2.65 -7.20
N PHE A 199 -14.55 -1.91 -7.46
CA PHE A 199 -15.36 -1.24 -6.44
C PHE A 199 -16.73 -1.91 -6.20
N SER A 200 -16.97 -3.11 -6.75
CA SER A 200 -18.30 -3.76 -6.70
C SER A 200 -18.81 -4.04 -5.28
N ASP A 201 -17.89 -4.22 -4.33
CA ASP A 201 -18.19 -4.51 -2.93
C ASP A 201 -18.59 -3.26 -2.12
N MET A 202 -18.48 -2.06 -2.71
CA MET A 202 -18.79 -0.77 -2.09
C MET A 202 -20.15 -0.24 -2.58
N ASP A 203 -21.22 -0.66 -1.91
CA ASP A 203 -22.58 -0.23 -2.24
C ASP A 203 -22.93 1.13 -1.58
N LEU A 204 -22.59 2.23 -2.27
CA LEU A 204 -22.91 3.60 -1.82
C LEU A 204 -24.42 3.89 -1.74
N SER A 205 -25.27 3.01 -2.28
CA SER A 205 -26.72 3.12 -2.20
C SER A 205 -27.31 2.41 -0.97
N SER A 206 -26.50 1.69 -0.19
CA SER A 206 -26.96 0.86 0.92
C SER A 206 -27.71 1.65 1.99
N THR A 207 -28.85 1.14 2.44
CA THR A 207 -29.60 1.70 3.58
C THR A 207 -28.86 1.57 4.91
N ARG A 208 -27.80 0.75 4.94
CA ARG A 208 -26.90 0.60 6.09
C ARG A 208 -26.06 1.85 6.35
N LEU A 209 -25.73 2.60 5.30
CA LEU A 209 -24.99 3.87 5.41
C LEU A 209 -25.89 5.02 5.92
N GLY A 210 -27.20 4.90 5.75
CA GLY A 210 -28.17 5.92 6.05
C GLY A 210 -29.48 5.69 5.30
N ASN A 211 -30.60 6.18 5.85
CA ASN A 211 -31.93 5.94 5.28
C ASN A 211 -32.26 6.86 4.09
N ASN A 212 -31.45 7.87 3.84
CA ASN A 212 -31.61 8.82 2.76
C ASN A 212 -30.24 9.31 2.27
N VAL A 213 -30.21 9.93 1.09
CA VAL A 213 -28.97 10.44 0.46
C VAL A 213 -28.19 11.32 1.43
N LYS A 214 -28.84 12.26 2.12
CA LYS A 214 -28.20 13.18 3.05
C LYS A 214 -27.45 12.48 4.19
N GLU A 215 -28.06 11.46 4.80
CA GLU A 215 -27.42 10.66 5.85
C GLU A 215 -26.22 9.88 5.33
N ARG A 216 -26.34 9.27 4.14
CA ARG A 216 -25.25 8.52 3.50
C ARG A 216 -24.10 9.45 3.13
N THR A 217 -24.38 10.58 2.50
CA THR A 217 -23.41 11.63 2.17
C THR A 217 -22.69 12.09 3.43
N ALA A 218 -23.42 12.44 4.50
CA ALA A 218 -22.81 12.88 5.76
C ALA A 218 -21.89 11.82 6.40
N LEU A 219 -22.22 10.53 6.29
CA LEU A 219 -21.37 9.45 6.78
C LEU A 219 -20.10 9.32 5.92
N ILE A 220 -20.26 9.22 4.59
CA ILE A 220 -19.13 9.07 3.67
C ILE A 220 -18.20 10.29 3.74
N SER A 221 -18.73 11.51 3.80
CA SER A 221 -17.91 12.72 3.99
C SER A 221 -17.06 12.65 5.25
N LYS A 222 -17.62 12.17 6.38
CA LYS A 222 -16.85 11.98 7.61
C LYS A 222 -15.74 10.95 7.43
N VAL A 223 -16.01 9.84 6.74
CA VAL A 223 -14.99 8.82 6.47
C VAL A 223 -13.90 9.42 5.59
N MET A 224 -14.24 10.11 4.50
CA MET A 224 -13.29 10.73 3.59
C MET A 224 -12.39 11.74 4.30
N VAL A 225 -12.95 12.64 5.12
CA VAL A 225 -12.17 13.62 5.90
C VAL A 225 -11.23 12.93 6.90
N ASN A 226 -11.70 11.90 7.61
CA ASN A 226 -10.83 11.17 8.53
C ASN A 226 -9.73 10.39 7.82
N LEU A 227 -10.02 9.92 6.60
CA LEU A 227 -9.04 9.27 5.75
C LEU A 227 -8.04 10.28 5.23
N ASP A 228 -8.43 11.49 4.82
CA ASP A 228 -7.57 12.55 4.27
C ASP A 228 -6.39 12.87 5.21
N ASP A 229 -6.65 12.94 6.51
CA ASP A 229 -5.63 13.14 7.54
C ASP A 229 -4.58 12.01 7.65
N LEU A 230 -4.71 10.91 6.90
CA LEU A 230 -3.69 9.85 6.84
C LEU A 230 -2.57 10.23 5.86
N PRO A 231 -1.30 10.06 6.22
CA PRO A 231 -0.20 10.40 5.33
C PRO A 231 0.06 9.27 4.33
N PHE A 232 -0.73 9.07 3.26
CA PHE A 232 -0.50 7.94 2.33
C PHE A 232 0.71 8.12 1.41
N VAL A 233 1.04 9.36 1.03
CA VAL A 233 2.13 9.68 0.09
C VAL A 233 3.11 10.65 0.76
N HIS A 234 3.91 10.14 1.71
CA HIS A 234 4.97 10.93 2.37
C HIS A 234 6.31 10.22 2.22
N SER A 235 7.32 10.93 1.73
CA SER A 235 8.68 10.42 1.50
C SER A 235 9.41 9.95 2.77
N ASP A 236 8.94 10.35 3.95
CA ASP A 236 9.49 9.96 5.25
C ASP A 236 8.94 8.63 5.80
N MET A 237 8.04 7.97 5.06
CA MET A 237 7.46 6.70 5.47
C MET A 237 8.33 5.52 5.07
N GLU A 238 8.53 4.62 6.02
CA GLU A 238 9.33 3.40 5.82
C GLU A 238 8.43 2.18 5.50
N ILE A 239 7.12 2.39 5.44
CA ILE A 239 6.11 1.33 5.25
C ILE A 239 5.27 1.59 4.01
N ASP A 240 4.79 0.52 3.38
CA ASP A 240 3.73 0.59 2.38
C ASP A 240 2.40 0.77 3.11
N MET A 241 1.97 2.03 3.25
CA MET A 241 0.76 2.37 4.01
C MET A 241 -0.50 1.73 3.45
N LEU A 242 -0.60 1.63 2.12
CA LEU A 242 -1.78 1.09 1.47
C LEU A 242 -1.85 -0.43 1.68
N GLY A 243 -0.74 -1.12 1.43
CA GLY A 243 -0.61 -2.54 1.72
C GLY A 243 -0.90 -2.83 3.19
N ASP A 244 -0.24 -2.13 4.12
CA ASP A 244 -0.42 -2.34 5.56
C ASP A 244 -1.85 -2.02 6.03
N ALA A 245 -2.48 -0.95 5.52
CA ALA A 245 -3.88 -0.64 5.81
C ALA A 245 -4.82 -1.75 5.34
N TYR A 246 -4.62 -2.22 4.11
CA TYR A 246 -5.39 -3.29 3.50
C TYR A 246 -5.27 -4.61 4.30
N GLU A 247 -4.03 -5.02 4.57
CA GLU A 247 -3.71 -6.21 5.37
C GLU A 247 -4.33 -6.14 6.76
N PHE A 248 -4.19 -5.00 7.43
CA PHE A 248 -4.72 -4.79 8.77
C PHE A 248 -6.25 -4.87 8.78
N LEU A 249 -6.93 -4.16 7.87
CA LEU A 249 -8.38 -4.15 7.81
C LEU A 249 -8.91 -5.56 7.52
N ILE A 250 -8.35 -6.27 6.54
CA ILE A 250 -8.76 -7.66 6.26
C ILE A 250 -8.52 -8.58 7.46
N GLY A 251 -7.31 -8.56 8.03
CA GLY A 251 -6.96 -9.43 9.16
C GLY A 251 -7.82 -9.15 10.40
N ARG A 252 -8.05 -7.87 10.72
CA ARG A 252 -8.83 -7.45 11.88
C ARG A 252 -10.31 -7.79 11.74
N PHE A 253 -10.87 -7.57 10.55
CA PHE A 253 -12.29 -7.87 10.30
C PHE A 253 -12.57 -9.36 10.09
N ALA A 254 -11.62 -10.13 9.53
CA ALA A 254 -11.71 -11.58 9.47
C ALA A 254 -11.75 -12.21 10.88
N ALA A 255 -10.93 -11.70 11.79
CA ALA A 255 -10.92 -12.13 13.19
C ALA A 255 -12.25 -11.82 13.92
N THR A 256 -12.92 -10.72 13.59
CA THR A 256 -14.22 -10.36 14.20
C THR A 256 -15.41 -11.09 13.59
N ALA A 257 -15.34 -11.50 12.31
CA ALA A 257 -16.47 -12.10 11.59
C ALA A 257 -16.74 -13.57 11.96
N GLY A 258 -15.86 -14.24 12.71
CA GLY A 258 -16.07 -15.60 13.22
C GLY A 258 -16.27 -16.70 12.16
N LYS A 259 -16.08 -16.40 10.86
CA LYS A 259 -16.26 -17.36 9.77
C LYS A 259 -15.09 -18.34 9.73
N LYS A 260 -15.37 -19.63 9.98
CA LYS A 260 -14.39 -20.73 10.07
C LYS A 260 -14.04 -21.41 8.73
N ALA A 261 -14.38 -20.83 7.58
CA ALA A 261 -14.15 -21.48 6.29
C ALA A 261 -13.88 -20.46 5.18
N GLY A 262 -12.73 -20.59 4.51
CA GLY A 262 -12.29 -19.77 3.37
C GLY A 262 -10.93 -19.12 3.60
N GLU A 263 -10.04 -19.21 2.60
CA GLU A 263 -8.66 -18.68 2.48
C GLU A 263 -8.12 -17.92 3.71
N PHE A 264 -7.15 -18.54 4.40
CA PHE A 264 -6.48 -17.91 5.53
C PHE A 264 -5.53 -16.83 5.04
N TYR A 265 -5.67 -15.62 5.58
CA TYR A 265 -4.72 -14.54 5.38
C TYR A 265 -3.31 -14.98 5.81
N THR A 266 -2.32 -14.86 4.91
CA THR A 266 -0.91 -15.19 5.20
C THR A 266 -0.21 -13.97 5.80
N PRO A 267 0.31 -14.04 7.03
CA PRO A 267 0.99 -12.90 7.66
C PRO A 267 2.17 -12.39 6.83
N GLN A 268 2.34 -11.07 6.79
CA GLN A 268 3.39 -10.38 6.01
C GLN A 268 4.79 -10.96 6.21
N GLN A 269 5.16 -11.32 7.44
CA GLN A 269 6.48 -11.88 7.74
C GLN A 269 6.69 -13.25 7.06
N VAL A 270 5.62 -14.05 6.94
CA VAL A 270 5.65 -15.35 6.25
C VAL A 270 5.76 -15.10 4.75
N SER A 271 4.92 -14.24 4.18
CA SER A 271 4.97 -13.87 2.75
C SER A 271 6.34 -13.33 2.35
N LYS A 272 6.95 -12.48 3.18
CA LYS A 272 8.31 -11.93 2.94
C LYS A 272 9.39 -13.00 2.97
N ILE A 273 9.28 -14.01 3.83
CA ILE A 273 10.23 -15.14 3.86
C ILE A 273 10.05 -15.99 2.61
N LEU A 274 8.81 -16.34 2.25
CA LEU A 274 8.51 -17.11 1.05
C LEU A 274 9.00 -16.39 -0.22
N ALA A 275 8.72 -15.10 -0.35
CA ALA A 275 9.22 -14.28 -1.45
C ALA A 275 10.75 -14.32 -1.54
N LYS A 276 11.45 -14.14 -0.41
CA LYS A 276 12.93 -14.24 -0.36
C LYS A 276 13.45 -15.62 -0.74
N ILE A 277 12.78 -16.70 -0.32
CA ILE A 277 13.17 -18.06 -0.69
C ILE A 277 12.97 -18.28 -2.19
N VAL A 278 11.84 -17.85 -2.75
CA VAL A 278 11.51 -18.03 -4.18
C VAL A 278 12.42 -17.22 -5.09
N THR A 279 12.88 -16.06 -4.62
CA THR A 279 13.76 -15.12 -5.34
C THR A 279 15.24 -15.33 -5.07
N ASP A 280 15.63 -16.23 -4.18
CA ASP A 280 17.03 -16.45 -3.85
C ASP A 280 17.83 -16.86 -5.10
N GLY A 281 18.91 -16.12 -5.37
CA GLY A 281 19.77 -16.32 -6.54
C GLY A 281 19.14 -15.96 -7.90
N LYS A 282 18.00 -15.26 -7.94
CA LYS A 282 17.34 -14.84 -9.18
C LYS A 282 17.30 -13.32 -9.30
N ASP A 283 17.92 -12.80 -10.35
CA ASP A 283 17.88 -11.36 -10.67
C ASP A 283 16.59 -10.95 -11.41
N LYS A 284 15.91 -11.91 -12.05
CA LYS A 284 14.62 -11.71 -12.74
C LYS A 284 13.74 -12.94 -12.56
N LEU A 285 12.45 -12.71 -12.31
CA LEU A 285 11.41 -13.73 -12.34
C LEU A 285 10.70 -13.66 -13.70
N ARG A 286 10.37 -14.81 -14.27
CA ARG A 286 9.61 -14.88 -15.54
C ARG A 286 8.10 -14.86 -15.29
N HIS A 287 7.65 -15.70 -14.36
CA HIS A 287 6.25 -15.79 -13.94
C HIS A 287 6.22 -16.08 -12.44
N VAL A 288 5.28 -15.47 -11.74
CA VAL A 288 4.90 -15.80 -10.36
C VAL A 288 3.49 -16.36 -10.46
N TYR A 289 3.21 -17.45 -9.75
CA TYR A 289 1.91 -18.12 -9.79
C TYR A 289 1.49 -18.48 -8.37
N ASP A 290 0.34 -17.96 -7.97
CA ASP A 290 -0.36 -18.34 -6.76
C ASP A 290 -1.68 -19.05 -7.15
N PRO A 291 -1.83 -20.36 -6.90
CA PRO A 291 -3.04 -21.09 -7.29
C PRO A 291 -4.27 -20.79 -6.42
N THR A 292 -4.12 -20.10 -5.29
CA THR A 292 -5.19 -19.89 -4.29
C THR A 292 -5.11 -18.54 -3.62
#